data_AF-A0A382NVY4-F1
#
_entry.id   AF-A0A382NVY4-F1
#
_cell.length_a   1.000
_cell.length_b   1.000
_cell.length_c   1.000
_cell.angle_alpha   90.00
_cell.angle_beta   90.00
_cell.angle_gamma   90.00
#
_symmetry.space_group_name_H-M   'P 1'
#
loop_
_entity.id
_entity.type
_entity.pdbx_description
1 polymer ?
#
loop_
_entity_poly.entity_id
_entity_poly.type
_entity_poly.pdbx_seq_one_letter_code
_entity_poly.pdbx_strand_id
1 'polypeptide(L)'
;MQYLEKIDERNLDSKKVVGARVSEHVIAALNSAGDDINMFGYNFSISKVIEKALNNTLLEIKEKNGIDYYKLMKFQRKVEKLYDDIKLFLPEWEFDGSPDDDISVFKESFMNLYSIKADSTLTFDSYLEQWEKDCIVAWNQHLKSNDSLQEIILKDGYYNIVMISPNADREETLNKMGLGSSDE
;
A
#
# COMPACT_ATOMS: atom_id res chain seq x y z
N MET A 1 7.25 10.41 -30.58
CA MET A 1 6.03 9.83 -29.99
C MET A 1 6.42 8.58 -29.25
N GLN A 2 6.21 8.52 -27.94
CA GLN A 2 6.29 7.24 -27.23
C GLN A 2 4.95 6.55 -27.40
N TYR A 3 4.96 5.39 -28.08
CA TYR A 3 3.76 4.59 -28.38
C TYR A 3 3.33 3.70 -27.20
N LEU A 4 4.07 3.77 -26.09
CA LEU A 4 3.78 3.03 -24.87
C LEU A 4 3.19 4.02 -23.86
N GLU A 5 1.89 3.90 -23.61
CA GLU A 5 1.28 4.52 -22.43
C GLU A 5 1.69 3.70 -21.21
N LYS A 6 2.30 4.36 -20.22
CA LYS A 6 2.55 3.74 -18.92
C LYS A 6 1.19 3.40 -18.33
N ILE A 7 0.94 2.12 -18.05
CA ILE A 7 -0.25 1.70 -17.32
C ILE A 7 -0.21 2.40 -15.96
N ASP A 8 -1.20 3.26 -15.70
CA ASP A 8 -1.42 3.78 -14.36
C ASP A 8 -2.00 2.65 -13.52
N GLU A 9 -1.32 2.25 -12.45
CA GLU A 9 -1.77 1.22 -11.52
C GLU A 9 -3.17 1.52 -10.96
N ARG A 10 -3.56 2.80 -10.90
CA ARG A 10 -4.92 3.23 -10.51
C ARG A 10 -6.00 2.72 -11.47
N ASN A 11 -5.67 2.55 -12.74
CA ASN A 11 -6.61 2.07 -13.76
C ASN A 11 -6.86 0.57 -13.68
N LEU A 12 -6.00 -0.18 -12.97
CA LEU A 12 -6.14 -1.62 -12.76
C LEU A 12 -6.96 -1.96 -11.50
N ASP A 13 -7.17 -0.99 -10.62
CA ASP A 13 -7.92 -1.20 -9.39
C ASP A 13 -9.42 -1.42 -9.66
N SER A 14 -10.06 -2.22 -8.80
CA SER A 14 -11.51 -2.43 -8.85
C SER A 14 -12.26 -1.10 -8.64
N LYS A 15 -13.22 -0.79 -9.52
CA LYS A 15 -14.03 0.42 -9.42
C LYS A 15 -15.25 0.21 -8.52
N LYS A 16 -15.59 1.21 -7.71
CA LYS A 16 -16.79 1.24 -6.86
C LYS A 16 -17.78 2.26 -7.39
N VAL A 17 -19.06 1.90 -7.47
CA VAL A 17 -20.13 2.85 -7.79
C VAL A 17 -20.40 3.71 -6.56
N VAL A 18 -20.37 5.03 -6.76
CA VAL A 18 -20.65 6.03 -5.71
C VAL A 18 -21.75 6.95 -6.23
N GLY A 19 -22.79 7.18 -5.41
CA GLY A 19 -23.82 8.17 -5.68
C GLY A 19 -23.42 9.53 -5.11
N ALA A 20 -23.46 10.58 -5.93
CA ALA A 20 -23.19 11.95 -5.51
C ALA A 20 -24.22 12.91 -6.10
N ARG A 21 -24.53 13.99 -5.37
CA ARG A 21 -25.35 15.08 -5.89
C ARG A 21 -24.45 16.05 -6.66
N VAL A 22 -24.88 16.39 -7.86
CA VAL A 22 -24.18 17.28 -8.79
C VAL A 22 -25.18 18.26 -9.40
N SER A 23 -24.70 19.40 -9.86
CA SER A 23 -25.55 20.41 -10.51
C SER A 23 -26.16 19.85 -11.79
N GLU A 24 -27.49 19.92 -11.89
CA GLU A 24 -28.24 19.50 -13.08
C GLU A 24 -27.73 20.19 -14.34
N HIS A 25 -27.56 21.52 -14.29
CA HIS A 25 -27.07 22.31 -15.42
C HIS A 25 -25.67 21.87 -15.88
N VAL A 26 -24.79 21.50 -14.94
CA VAL A 26 -23.43 21.03 -15.27
C VAL A 26 -23.49 19.69 -15.99
N ILE A 27 -24.30 18.76 -15.50
CA ILE A 27 -24.47 17.44 -16.15
C ILE A 27 -25.12 17.58 -17.52
N ALA A 28 -26.15 18.42 -17.65
CA ALA A 28 -26.80 18.69 -18.93
C ALA A 28 -25.80 19.28 -19.95
N ALA A 29 -25.01 20.28 -19.54
CA ALA A 29 -23.99 20.88 -20.39
C ALA A 29 -22.91 19.89 -20.81
N LEU A 30 -22.44 19.05 -19.88
CA LEU A 30 -21.43 18.02 -20.16
C LEU A 30 -21.95 16.94 -21.12
N ASN A 31 -23.20 16.49 -20.94
CA ASN A 31 -23.82 15.54 -21.88
C ASN A 31 -23.96 16.15 -23.27
N SER A 32 -24.46 17.38 -23.37
CA SER A 32 -24.60 18.08 -24.65
C SER A 32 -23.25 18.22 -25.35
N ALA A 33 -22.19 18.62 -24.63
CA ALA A 33 -20.86 18.73 -25.21
C ALA A 33 -20.25 17.37 -25.59
N GLY A 34 -20.59 16.31 -24.85
CA GLY A 34 -20.16 14.95 -25.10
C GLY A 34 -20.70 14.38 -26.42
N ASP A 35 -21.93 14.73 -26.79
CA ASP A 35 -22.53 14.32 -28.07
C ASP A 35 -21.80 14.99 -29.25
N ASP A 36 -21.45 16.28 -29.11
CA ASP A 36 -20.78 17.06 -30.15
C ASP A 36 -19.32 16.63 -30.36
N ILE A 37 -18.57 16.33 -29.29
CA ILE A 37 -17.13 16.02 -29.38
C ILE A 37 -16.86 14.70 -30.12
N ASN A 38 -17.83 13.78 -30.12
CA ASN A 38 -17.73 12.51 -30.86
C ASN A 38 -17.60 12.75 -32.38
N MET A 39 -18.21 13.82 -32.91
CA MET A 39 -18.08 14.20 -34.32
C MET A 39 -16.65 14.60 -34.71
N PHE A 40 -15.83 14.95 -33.72
CA PHE A 40 -14.42 15.31 -33.89
C PHE A 40 -13.46 14.15 -33.56
N GLY A 41 -13.97 12.94 -33.36
CA GLY A 41 -13.17 11.72 -33.12
C GLY A 41 -12.68 11.55 -31.68
N TYR A 42 -13.20 12.34 -30.73
CA TYR A 42 -12.91 12.17 -29.30
C TYR A 42 -13.99 11.33 -28.62
N ASN A 43 -13.63 10.62 -27.56
CA ASN A 43 -14.59 9.85 -26.76
C ASN A 43 -14.83 10.55 -25.41
N PHE A 44 -16.10 10.81 -25.09
CA PHE A 44 -16.52 11.46 -23.84
C PHE A 44 -17.16 10.47 -22.85
N SER A 45 -16.83 10.62 -21.56
CA SER A 45 -17.47 9.84 -20.50
C SER A 45 -17.46 10.63 -19.19
N ILE A 46 -18.63 10.84 -18.59
CA ILE A 46 -18.77 11.48 -17.28
C ILE A 46 -17.92 10.74 -16.23
N SER A 47 -17.94 9.40 -16.23
CA SER A 47 -17.17 8.60 -15.28
C SER A 47 -15.66 8.87 -15.39
N LYS A 48 -15.12 9.01 -16.61
CA LYS A 48 -13.71 9.36 -16.82
C LYS A 48 -13.39 10.79 -16.37
N VAL A 49 -14.32 11.74 -16.59
CA VAL A 49 -14.17 13.12 -16.11
C VAL A 49 -14.11 13.15 -14.58
N ILE A 50 -15.04 12.46 -13.91
CA ILE A 50 -15.08 12.36 -12.45
C ILE A 50 -13.79 11.70 -11.92
N GLU A 51 -13.38 10.58 -12.51
CA GLU A 51 -12.15 9.87 -12.14
C GLU A 51 -10.90 10.76 -12.25
N LYS A 52 -10.78 11.50 -13.36
CA LYS A 52 -9.69 12.46 -13.54
C LYS A 52 -9.74 13.60 -12.52
N ALA A 53 -10.93 14.14 -12.24
CA ALA A 53 -11.10 15.20 -11.24
C ALA A 53 -10.67 14.72 -9.85
N LEU A 54 -11.13 13.54 -9.41
CA LEU A 54 -10.74 12.96 -8.13
C LEU A 54 -9.23 12.72 -8.04
N ASN A 55 -8.61 12.18 -9.09
CA ASN A 55 -7.17 11.96 -9.15
C ASN A 55 -6.37 13.27 -9.09
N ASN A 56 -6.81 14.30 -9.82
CA ASN A 56 -6.19 15.62 -9.78
C ASN A 56 -6.27 16.23 -8.39
N THR A 57 -7.43 16.16 -7.73
CA THR A 57 -7.59 16.65 -6.36
C THR A 57 -6.68 15.91 -5.37
N LEU A 58 -6.48 14.59 -5.52
CA LEU A 58 -5.52 13.85 -4.70
C LEU A 58 -4.07 14.30 -4.92
N LEU A 59 -3.70 14.63 -6.17
CA LEU A 59 -2.38 15.19 -6.48
C LEU A 59 -2.20 16.58 -5.86
N GLU A 60 -3.21 17.45 -5.97
CA GLU A 60 -3.19 18.77 -5.34
C GLU A 60 -3.05 18.65 -3.81
N ILE A 61 -3.77 17.73 -3.16
CA ILE A 61 -3.62 17.49 -1.71
C ILE A 61 -2.17 17.06 -1.39
N LYS A 62 -1.60 16.14 -2.16
CA LYS A 62 -0.22 15.68 -2.00
C LYS A 62 0.78 16.82 -2.15
N GLU A 63 0.59 17.72 -3.11
CA GLU A 63 1.43 18.90 -3.27
C GLU A 63 1.37 19.85 -2.06
N LYS A 64 0.23 19.90 -1.37
CA LYS A 64 0.02 20.79 -0.21
C LYS A 64 0.58 20.23 1.10
N ASN A 65 0.50 18.93 1.34
CA ASN A 65 0.90 18.33 2.62
C ASN A 65 1.94 17.21 2.51
N GLY A 66 2.42 16.92 1.30
CA GLY A 66 3.38 15.86 1.03
C GLY A 66 2.82 14.43 1.02
N ILE A 67 1.57 14.21 1.47
CA ILE A 67 1.00 12.88 1.66
C ILE A 67 0.32 12.37 0.37
N ASP A 68 0.74 11.19 -0.09
CA ASP A 68 0.03 10.47 -1.14
C ASP A 68 -1.09 9.61 -0.54
N TYR A 69 -2.28 10.20 -0.39
CA TYR A 69 -3.43 9.52 0.23
C TYR A 69 -3.88 8.27 -0.51
N TYR A 70 -3.66 8.19 -1.82
CA TYR A 70 -3.98 6.98 -2.56
C TYR A 70 -3.06 5.82 -2.15
N LYS A 71 -1.75 6.06 -2.07
CA LYS A 71 -0.80 5.05 -1.57
C LYS A 71 -1.04 4.72 -0.11
N LEU A 72 -1.41 5.70 0.72
CA LEU A 72 -1.77 5.49 2.12
C LEU A 72 -2.96 4.52 2.26
N MET A 73 -4.02 4.67 1.46
CA MET A 73 -5.16 3.76 1.51
C MET A 73 -4.81 2.36 1.01
N LYS A 74 -3.90 2.23 0.04
CA LYS A 74 -3.36 0.91 -0.36
C LYS A 74 -2.57 0.27 0.78
N PHE A 75 -1.71 1.03 1.44
CA PHE A 75 -0.94 0.57 2.59
C PHE A 75 -1.84 0.13 3.76
N GLN A 76 -2.85 0.95 4.12
CA GLN A 76 -3.83 0.59 5.15
C GLN A 76 -4.47 -0.78 4.90
N ARG A 77 -4.92 -1.05 3.67
CA ARG A 77 -5.48 -2.37 3.31
C ARG A 77 -4.48 -3.52 3.44
N LYS A 78 -3.19 -3.27 3.17
CA LYS A 78 -2.15 -4.30 3.38
C LYS A 78 -1.98 -4.59 4.87
N VAL A 79 -1.98 -3.57 5.71
CA VAL A 79 -1.86 -3.71 7.17
C VAL A 79 -3.09 -4.40 7.74
N GLU A 80 -4.30 -3.99 7.37
CA GLU A 80 -5.55 -4.64 7.77
C GLU A 80 -5.52 -6.14 7.46
N LYS A 81 -5.14 -6.50 6.21
CA LYS A 81 -5.02 -7.89 5.81
C LYS A 81 -3.95 -8.63 6.63
N LEU A 82 -2.80 -8.01 6.86
CA LEU A 82 -1.72 -8.59 7.65
C LEU A 82 -2.19 -8.88 9.09
N TYR A 83 -2.91 -7.95 9.71
CA TYR A 83 -3.50 -8.15 11.03
C TYR A 83 -4.45 -9.35 11.04
N ASP A 84 -5.35 -9.45 10.06
CA ASP A 84 -6.27 -10.58 9.94
C ASP A 84 -5.54 -11.91 9.77
N ASP A 85 -4.45 -11.92 8.98
CA ASP A 85 -3.65 -13.13 8.74
C ASP A 85 -2.82 -13.51 9.99
N ILE A 86 -2.22 -12.56 10.71
CA ILE A 86 -1.38 -12.83 11.89
C ILE A 86 -2.19 -13.25 13.12
N LYS A 87 -3.45 -12.80 13.26
CA LYS A 87 -4.35 -13.21 14.36
C LYS A 87 -4.55 -14.73 14.46
N LEU A 88 -4.23 -15.47 13.40
CA LEU A 88 -4.26 -16.93 13.39
C LEU A 88 -3.08 -17.57 14.14
N PHE A 89 -2.00 -16.82 14.38
CA PHE A 89 -0.74 -17.32 14.91
C PHE A 89 -0.34 -16.67 16.24
N LEU A 90 -0.83 -15.47 16.51
CA LEU A 90 -0.57 -14.75 17.75
C LEU A 90 -1.80 -14.73 18.65
N PRO A 91 -1.62 -14.76 19.98
CA PRO A 91 -2.72 -14.63 20.90
C PRO A 91 -3.28 -13.19 20.90
N GLU A 92 -4.57 -13.05 21.24
CA GLU A 92 -5.32 -11.78 21.09
C GLU A 92 -4.71 -10.59 21.85
N TRP A 93 -4.01 -10.83 22.96
CA TRP A 93 -3.38 -9.79 23.78
C TRP A 93 -2.11 -9.18 23.17
N GLU A 94 -1.57 -9.75 22.09
CA GLU A 94 -0.50 -9.13 21.28
C GLU A 94 -1.03 -8.00 20.39
N PHE A 95 -2.36 -7.81 20.34
CA PHE A 95 -3.02 -6.77 19.56
C PHE A 95 -3.64 -5.73 20.49
N ASP A 96 -2.81 -4.84 21.06
CA ASP A 96 -3.26 -3.74 21.93
C ASP A 96 -3.76 -2.51 21.15
N GLY A 97 -3.63 -2.52 19.83
CA GLY A 97 -4.10 -1.47 18.91
C GLY A 97 -4.81 -2.02 17.67
N SER A 98 -5.27 -1.10 16.83
CA SER A 98 -5.92 -1.41 15.56
C SER A 98 -5.07 -0.98 14.35
N PRO A 99 -5.31 -1.55 13.15
CA PRO A 99 -4.71 -1.03 11.92
C PRO A 99 -4.90 0.48 11.73
N ASP A 100 -6.03 1.03 12.16
CA ASP A 100 -6.31 2.47 12.07
C ASP A 100 -5.42 3.30 13.00
N ASP A 101 -5.03 2.75 14.15
CA ASP A 101 -4.10 3.39 15.08
C ASP A 101 -2.69 3.45 14.46
N ASP A 102 -2.20 2.34 13.89
CA ASP A 102 -0.91 2.29 13.19
C ASP A 102 -0.84 3.30 12.03
N ILE A 103 -1.93 3.41 11.26
CA ILE A 103 -2.03 4.37 10.16
C ILE A 103 -2.03 5.81 10.68
N SER A 104 -2.68 6.07 11.82
CA SER A 104 -2.69 7.38 12.45
C SER A 104 -1.29 7.76 12.95
N VAL A 105 -0.59 6.85 13.63
CA VAL A 105 0.79 7.04 14.11
C VAL A 105 1.75 7.29 12.92
N PHE A 106 1.63 6.51 11.85
CA PHE A 106 2.40 6.72 10.61
C PHE A 106 2.20 8.14 10.06
N LYS A 107 0.94 8.57 9.92
CA LYS A 107 0.60 9.90 9.37
C LYS A 107 1.14 11.02 10.24
N GLU A 108 0.95 10.95 11.55
CA GLU A 108 1.45 11.97 12.49
C GLU A 108 2.98 12.04 12.46
N SER A 109 3.64 10.89 12.46
CA SER A 109 5.10 10.80 12.40
C SER A 109 5.65 11.40 11.11
N PHE A 110 5.02 11.10 9.96
CA PHE A 110 5.38 11.71 8.69
C PHE A 110 5.19 13.23 8.70
N MET A 111 4.02 13.72 9.13
CA MET A 111 3.70 15.15 9.15
C MET A 111 4.64 15.94 10.06
N ASN A 112 5.01 15.37 11.20
CA ASN A 112 5.97 15.98 12.12
C ASN A 112 7.35 16.10 11.46
N LEU A 113 7.85 15.03 10.83
CA LEU A 113 9.14 15.04 10.14
C LEU A 113 9.14 15.96 8.91
N TYR A 114 8.07 15.94 8.13
CA TYR A 114 7.90 16.77 6.93
C TYR A 114 7.88 18.26 7.28
N SER A 115 7.21 18.63 8.37
CA SER A 115 7.12 20.02 8.84
C SER A 115 8.46 20.56 9.38
N ILE A 116 9.30 19.68 9.95
CA ILE A 116 10.62 20.06 10.50
C ILE A 116 11.67 20.15 9.39
N LYS A 117 11.58 19.30 8.37
CA LYS A 117 12.60 19.15 7.33
C LYS A 117 12.16 19.72 5.99
N ALA A 118 11.96 21.04 5.94
CA ALA A 118 11.56 21.79 4.74
C ALA A 118 12.55 21.69 3.54
N ASP A 119 13.75 21.12 3.73
CA ASP A 119 14.81 20.97 2.71
C ASP A 119 15.29 19.51 2.56
N SER A 120 14.50 18.52 3.00
CA SER A 120 14.96 17.13 3.00
C SER A 120 14.54 16.32 1.78
N THR A 121 15.42 15.39 1.42
CA THR A 121 15.18 14.25 0.53
C THR A 121 14.09 13.29 1.02
N LEU A 122 13.44 13.57 2.16
CA LEU A 122 12.39 12.74 2.73
C LEU A 122 11.11 12.91 1.92
N THR A 123 10.80 11.90 1.12
CA THR A 123 9.52 11.80 0.40
C THR A 123 8.57 10.87 1.15
N PHE A 124 7.27 11.05 0.93
CA PHE A 124 6.26 10.10 1.40
C PHE A 124 6.58 8.67 0.97
N ASP A 125 7.04 8.49 -0.27
CA ASP A 125 7.37 7.17 -0.83
C ASP A 125 8.53 6.50 -0.06
N SER A 126 9.63 7.23 0.19
CA SER A 126 10.75 6.71 0.96
C SER A 126 10.39 6.43 2.42
N TYR A 127 9.51 7.25 3.00
CA TYR A 127 9.07 7.07 4.39
C TYR A 127 8.15 5.85 4.53
N LEU A 128 7.21 5.70 3.60
CA LEU A 128 6.32 4.54 3.53
C LEU A 128 7.11 3.24 3.34
N GLU A 129 8.09 3.21 2.44
CA GLU A 129 8.91 2.02 2.21
C GLU A 129 9.71 1.61 3.46
N GLN A 130 10.28 2.59 4.17
CA GLN A 130 10.98 2.31 5.43
C GLN A 130 10.02 1.78 6.50
N TRP A 131 8.85 2.40 6.63
CA TRP A 131 7.84 1.96 7.59
C TRP A 131 7.33 0.55 7.29
N GLU A 132 7.10 0.21 6.02
CA GLU A 132 6.71 -1.16 5.64
C GLU A 132 7.76 -2.19 6.09
N LYS A 133 9.07 -1.86 6.00
CA LYS A 133 10.16 -2.72 6.49
C LYS A 133 10.16 -2.83 8.01
N ASP A 134 9.99 -1.71 8.71
CA ASP A 134 9.99 -1.66 10.17
C ASP A 134 8.80 -2.47 10.74
N CYS A 135 7.62 -2.39 10.11
CA CYS A 135 6.47 -3.23 10.45
C CYS A 135 6.78 -4.72 10.31
N ILE A 136 7.43 -5.15 9.23
CA ILE A 136 7.80 -6.57 9.03
C ILE A 136 8.74 -7.02 10.13
N VAL A 137 9.77 -6.22 10.44
CA VAL A 137 10.73 -6.55 11.50
C VAL A 137 10.02 -6.68 12.86
N ALA A 138 9.15 -5.74 13.21
CA ALA A 138 8.40 -5.76 14.45
C ALA A 138 7.50 -7.01 14.54
N TRP A 139 6.66 -7.27 13.53
CA TRP A 139 5.76 -8.42 13.56
C TRP A 139 6.49 -9.76 13.55
N ASN A 140 7.61 -9.88 12.83
CA ASN A 140 8.45 -11.09 12.88
C ASN A 140 9.08 -11.31 14.26
N GLN A 141 9.40 -10.23 15.00
CA GLN A 141 9.86 -10.35 16.39
C GLN A 141 8.74 -10.85 17.31
N HIS A 142 7.50 -10.38 17.14
CA HIS A 142 6.34 -10.89 17.90
C HIS A 142 6.06 -12.36 17.59
N LEU A 143 6.07 -12.75 16.31
CA LEU A 143 5.93 -14.15 15.88
C LEU A 143 7.00 -15.04 16.50
N LYS A 144 8.27 -14.63 16.43
CA LYS A 144 9.39 -15.36 17.02
C LYS A 144 9.29 -15.47 18.54
N SER A 145 8.86 -14.41 19.22
CA SER A 145 8.72 -14.39 20.69
C SER A 145 7.58 -15.29 21.19
N ASN A 146 6.63 -15.61 20.31
CA ASN A 146 5.52 -16.53 20.57
C ASN A 146 5.77 -17.93 19.98
N ASP A 147 7.04 -18.30 19.71
CA ASP A 147 7.45 -19.59 19.14
C ASP A 147 6.73 -19.97 17.83
N SER A 148 6.25 -18.98 17.07
CA SER A 148 5.61 -19.22 15.78
C SER A 148 6.65 -19.61 14.73
N LEU A 149 6.36 -20.65 13.95
CA LEU A 149 7.15 -21.05 12.77
C LEU A 149 6.79 -20.21 11.54
N GLN A 150 6.13 -19.08 11.69
CA GLN A 150 5.76 -18.19 10.60
C GLN A 150 6.71 -17.00 10.49
N GLU A 151 6.96 -16.57 9.27
CA GLU A 151 7.67 -15.34 8.93
C GLU A 151 6.86 -14.53 7.93
N ILE A 152 6.82 -13.22 8.13
CA ILE A 152 6.24 -12.27 7.20
C ILE A 152 7.35 -11.81 6.27
N ILE A 153 7.09 -11.90 4.96
CA ILE A 153 7.96 -11.38 3.92
C ILE A 153 7.19 -10.43 3.01
N LEU A 154 7.88 -9.44 2.46
CA LEU A 154 7.34 -8.60 1.39
C LEU A 154 7.64 -9.25 0.05
N LYS A 155 6.60 -9.66 -0.67
CA LYS A 155 6.71 -10.24 -2.02
C LYS A 155 5.66 -9.64 -2.93
N ASP A 156 6.10 -9.19 -4.11
CA ASP A 156 5.25 -8.56 -5.13
C ASP A 156 4.43 -7.36 -4.59
N GLY A 157 4.99 -6.65 -3.60
CA GLY A 157 4.35 -5.50 -2.95
C GLY A 157 3.31 -5.85 -1.88
N TYR A 158 3.16 -7.12 -1.51
CA TYR A 158 2.23 -7.58 -0.47
C TYR A 158 2.93 -8.34 0.65
N TYR A 159 2.37 -8.25 1.85
CA TYR A 159 2.78 -9.11 2.96
C TYR A 159 2.31 -10.53 2.70
N ASN A 160 3.24 -11.47 2.84
CA ASN A 160 2.98 -12.89 2.73
C ASN A 160 3.50 -13.57 4.00
N ILE A 161 2.70 -14.46 4.57
CA ILE A 161 3.11 -15.30 5.69
C ILE A 161 3.62 -16.62 5.12
N VAL A 162 4.85 -16.97 5.47
CA VAL A 162 5.52 -18.20 5.04
C VAL A 162 5.95 -19.01 6.25
N MET A 163 5.93 -20.34 6.12
CA MET A 163 6.44 -21.22 7.16
C MET A 163 7.97 -21.30 7.07
N ILE A 164 8.64 -21.04 8.19
CA ILE A 164 10.07 -21.25 8.35
C ILE A 164 10.30 -22.76 8.45
N SER A 165 11.09 -23.31 7.52
CA SER A 165 11.51 -24.71 7.60
C SER A 165 12.46 -24.88 8.79
N PRO A 166 12.18 -25.78 9.76
CA PRO A 166 13.04 -25.98 10.93
C PRO A 166 14.47 -26.45 10.61
N ASN A 167 14.73 -26.83 9.36
CA ASN A 167 16.00 -27.44 8.94
C ASN A 167 17.02 -26.47 8.35
N ALA A 168 16.67 -25.22 8.04
CA ALA A 168 17.60 -24.27 7.42
C ALA A 168 18.78 -23.92 8.36
N ASP A 169 18.49 -23.68 9.65
CA ASP A 169 19.54 -23.41 10.64
C ASP A 169 20.38 -24.65 10.95
N ARG A 170 19.79 -25.85 10.86
CA ARG A 170 20.45 -27.12 11.20
C ARG A 170 21.46 -27.54 10.14
N GLU A 171 21.17 -27.34 8.85
CA GLU A 171 22.14 -27.57 7.77
C GLU A 171 23.29 -26.55 7.82
N GLU A 172 23.03 -25.30 8.18
CA GLU A 172 24.09 -24.29 8.31
C GLU A 172 24.99 -24.55 9.54
N THR A 173 24.43 -25.02 10.66
CA THR A 173 25.23 -25.45 11.82
C THR A 173 25.96 -26.77 11.57
N LEU A 174 25.35 -27.75 10.90
CA LEU A 174 26.02 -29.01 10.54
C LEU A 174 27.13 -28.79 9.52
N ASN A 175 26.95 -27.89 8.54
CA ASN A 175 27.99 -27.52 7.59
C ASN A 175 29.12 -26.71 8.24
N LYS A 176 28.82 -25.78 9.17
CA LYS A 176 29.84 -25.06 9.94
C LYS A 176 30.61 -25.95 10.93
N MET A 177 29.98 -27.04 11.40
CA MET A 177 30.63 -28.04 12.26
C MET A 177 31.29 -29.19 11.48
N GLY A 178 31.27 -29.17 10.13
CA GLY A 178 31.89 -30.21 9.29
C GLY A 178 31.20 -31.57 9.38
N LEU A 179 29.93 -31.61 9.80
CA LEU A 179 29.12 -32.83 9.99
C LEU A 179 28.05 -33.01 8.91
N GLY A 180 27.99 -32.11 7.92
CA GLY A 180 27.12 -32.25 6.73
C GLY A 180 27.68 -33.31 5.78
N SER A 181 27.05 -34.48 5.80
CA SER A 181 27.17 -35.60 4.83
C SER A 181 28.59 -35.94 4.36
N SER A 182 29.23 -36.87 5.07
CA SER A 182 30.16 -37.80 4.43
C SER A 182 29.32 -38.80 3.65
N ASP A 183 29.30 -38.68 2.33
CA ASP A 183 28.81 -39.74 1.45
C ASP A 183 29.66 -41.00 1.67
N GLU A 184 29.03 -42.08 2.13
CA GLU A 184 29.25 -43.49 1.73
C GLU A 184 28.07 -44.37 2.15
#